data_AF-A0A8J4PTN9-F1
#
_entry.id   AF-A0A8J4PTN9-F1
#
_cell.length_a   1.000
_cell.length_b   1.000
_cell.length_c   1.000
_cell.angle_alpha   90.00
_cell.angle_beta   90.00
_cell.angle_gamma   90.00
#
_symmetry.space_group_name_H-M   'P 1'
#
loop_
_entity.id
_entity.type
_entity.pdbx_description
1 polymer ?
#
loop_
_entity_poly.entity_id
_entity_poly.type
_entity_poly.pdbx_seq_one_letter_code
_entity_poly.pdbx_strand_id
1 'polypeptide(L)'
;MYGPLDLEKKKRQRKKKEEDKSDRQPIGNIVEAEKVLNNQTIQESTFSSVQVLLSYLREKEKANFLDTIIDKNSFAQSIENVFYLSFLLKDGHIAMITDEQGQLTLMPSSPPDEGITTNVNYSLFKLDYEIWKNLAGIVSQDFNMEQEMEDQRLKFNSQTSVAKRKR
;
A
#
# COMPACT_ATOMS: atom_id res chain seq x y z
N MET A 1 -51.36 27.89 -22.59
CA MET A 1 -51.95 28.69 -21.50
C MET A 1 -52.21 27.73 -20.34
N TYR A 2 -51.67 28.05 -19.16
CA TYR A 2 -51.53 27.18 -17.99
C TYR A 2 -52.83 26.50 -17.52
N GLY A 3 -52.67 25.30 -16.99
CA GLY A 3 -53.39 24.86 -15.80
C GLY A 3 -52.37 24.26 -14.82
N PRO A 4 -52.06 24.90 -13.68
CA PRO A 4 -51.14 24.34 -12.70
C PRO A 4 -51.84 23.17 -12.02
N LEU A 5 -51.42 21.93 -12.31
CA LEU A 5 -51.81 20.82 -11.45
C LEU A 5 -50.94 20.89 -10.19
N ASP A 6 -51.51 21.50 -9.15
CA ASP A 6 -51.10 21.29 -7.78
C ASP A 6 -51.17 19.79 -7.47
N LEU A 7 -50.04 19.11 -7.62
CA LEU A 7 -49.84 17.74 -7.18
C LEU A 7 -49.63 17.77 -5.67
N GLU A 8 -50.71 17.87 -4.90
CA GLU A 8 -50.67 17.60 -3.48
C GLU A 8 -50.20 16.14 -3.26
N LYS A 9 -48.99 15.98 -2.72
CA LYS A 9 -48.44 14.66 -2.37
C LYS A 9 -49.31 14.02 -1.29
N LYS A 10 -50.09 13.01 -1.66
CA LYS A 10 -50.84 12.15 -0.73
C LYS A 10 -49.90 11.60 0.34
N LYS A 11 -49.96 12.15 1.57
CA LYS A 11 -49.24 11.64 2.73
C LYS A 11 -49.68 10.21 3.01
N ARG A 12 -48.81 9.23 2.73
CA ARG A 12 -49.02 7.84 3.14
C ARG A 12 -48.95 7.76 4.67
N GLN A 13 -50.10 7.55 5.31
CA GLN A 13 -50.16 7.20 6.72
C GLN A 13 -49.53 5.82 6.92
N ARG A 14 -48.41 5.76 7.66
CA ARG A 14 -47.79 4.49 8.06
C ARG A 14 -48.68 3.85 9.13
N LYS A 15 -49.41 2.77 8.77
CA LYS A 15 -50.02 1.88 9.77
C LYS A 15 -48.88 1.15 10.52
N LYS A 16 -48.86 1.25 11.85
CA LYS A 16 -48.00 0.43 12.71
C LYS A 16 -48.42 -1.03 12.53
N LYS A 17 -47.48 -1.89 12.13
CA LYS A 17 -47.69 -3.34 12.11
C LYS A 17 -47.35 -3.85 13.51
N GLU A 18 -48.32 -4.41 14.22
CA GLU A 18 -48.07 -5.15 15.46
C GLU A 18 -47.34 -6.44 15.08
N GLU A 19 -46.12 -6.61 15.58
CA GLU A 19 -45.33 -7.84 15.38
C GLU A 19 -45.72 -8.85 16.47
N ASP A 20 -46.28 -9.99 16.02
CA ASP A 20 -46.55 -11.17 16.83
C ASP A 20 -45.25 -11.75 17.39
N LYS A 21 -45.18 -11.90 18.72
CA LYS A 21 -43.99 -12.30 19.48
C LYS A 21 -43.95 -13.81 19.78
N SER A 22 -43.95 -14.67 18.77
CA SER A 22 -43.92 -16.12 19.07
C SER A 22 -43.00 -17.03 18.26
N ASP A 23 -42.05 -16.54 17.45
CA ASP A 23 -41.06 -17.46 16.85
C ASP A 23 -39.79 -16.78 16.30
N ARG A 24 -38.95 -16.23 17.17
CA ARG A 24 -37.56 -15.89 16.81
C ARG A 24 -36.61 -16.61 17.74
N GLN A 25 -36.14 -17.78 17.32
CA GLN A 25 -34.94 -18.36 17.91
C GLN A 25 -33.76 -17.40 17.67
N PRO A 26 -32.85 -17.20 18.64
CA PRO A 26 -31.71 -16.32 18.47
C PRO A 26 -30.74 -16.95 17.46
N ILE A 27 -30.81 -16.49 16.22
CA ILE A 27 -29.79 -16.79 15.21
C ILE A 27 -28.53 -16.03 15.63
N GLY A 28 -27.48 -16.79 15.97
CA GLY A 28 -26.06 -16.45 15.96
C GLY A 28 -25.67 -15.06 16.46
N ASN A 29 -24.87 -15.01 17.54
CA ASN A 29 -24.14 -13.80 17.91
C ASN A 29 -23.47 -13.21 16.66
N ILE A 30 -23.86 -11.99 16.28
CA ILE A 30 -23.07 -11.17 15.38
C ILE A 30 -21.81 -10.86 16.16
N VAL A 31 -20.77 -11.65 15.93
CA VAL A 31 -19.41 -11.25 16.31
C VAL A 31 -19.12 -10.05 15.41
N GLU A 32 -19.29 -8.85 15.94
CA GLU A 32 -18.66 -7.68 15.35
C GLU A 32 -17.16 -7.99 15.31
N ALA A 33 -16.62 -8.16 14.11
CA ALA A 33 -15.18 -8.28 13.94
C ALA A 33 -14.53 -7.11 14.69
N GLU A 34 -13.54 -7.37 15.55
CA GLU A 34 -12.79 -6.37 16.31
C GLU A 34 -12.12 -5.38 15.34
N LYS A 35 -12.88 -4.36 14.93
CA LYS A 35 -12.56 -3.47 13.81
C LYS A 35 -11.91 -2.18 14.29
N VAL A 36 -10.98 -2.25 15.24
CA VAL A 36 -10.28 -1.01 15.68
C VAL A 36 -8.81 -1.21 16.02
N LEU A 37 -8.34 -2.41 16.39
CA LEU A 37 -6.94 -2.59 16.78
C LEU A 37 -5.98 -2.73 15.58
N ASN A 38 -6.44 -3.27 14.45
CA ASN A 38 -5.54 -3.65 13.36
C ASN A 38 -5.10 -2.50 12.44
N ASN A 39 -5.91 -1.46 12.24
CA ASN A 39 -5.61 -0.46 11.22
C ASN A 39 -4.40 0.41 11.57
N GLN A 40 -4.24 0.78 12.85
CA GLN A 40 -3.10 1.60 13.28
C GLN A 40 -1.79 0.81 13.19
N THR A 41 -1.77 -0.43 13.69
CA THR A 41 -0.58 -1.29 13.62
C THR A 41 -0.18 -1.62 12.18
N ILE A 42 -1.15 -1.87 11.28
CA ILE A 42 -0.89 -2.10 9.85
C ILE A 42 -0.37 -0.82 9.16
N GLN A 43 -0.88 0.36 9.55
CA GLN A 43 -0.39 1.63 9.00
C GLN A 43 1.04 1.92 9.45
N GLU A 44 1.38 1.67 10.71
CA GLU A 44 2.73 1.83 11.24
C GLU A 44 3.73 0.88 10.57
N SER A 45 3.36 -0.39 10.36
CA SER A 45 4.22 -1.35 9.66
C SER A 45 4.42 -0.99 8.19
N THR A 46 3.35 -0.59 7.49
CA THR A 46 3.43 -0.16 6.09
C THR A 46 4.30 1.08 5.94
N PHE A 47 4.16 2.07 6.83
CA PHE A 47 4.98 3.27 6.81
C PHE A 47 6.46 2.93 6.98
N SER A 48 6.78 2.05 7.94
CA SER A 48 8.14 1.54 8.13
C SER A 48 8.68 0.91 6.85
N SER A 49 7.95 0.00 6.21
CA SER A 49 8.37 -0.66 4.96
C SER A 49 8.63 0.33 3.82
N VAL A 50 7.76 1.34 3.66
CA VAL A 50 7.93 2.40 2.66
C VAL A 50 9.18 3.23 2.92
N GLN A 51 9.46 3.60 4.18
CA GLN A 51 10.67 4.34 4.54
C GLN A 51 11.94 3.52 4.32
N VAL A 52 11.87 2.23 4.60
CA VAL A 52 12.98 1.30 4.40
C VAL A 52 13.31 1.18 2.91
N LEU A 53 12.30 0.96 2.07
CA LEU A 53 12.45 0.92 0.61
C LEU A 53 13.01 2.23 0.05
N LEU A 54 12.53 3.38 0.54
CA LEU A 54 13.04 4.69 0.14
C LEU A 54 14.51 4.88 0.52
N SER A 55 14.90 4.44 1.73
CA SER A 55 16.28 4.53 2.21
C SER A 55 17.22 3.68 1.37
N TYR A 56 16.81 2.43 1.06
CA TYR A 56 17.53 1.55 0.16
C TYR A 56 17.75 2.19 -1.22
N LEU A 57 16.69 2.75 -1.83
CA LEU A 57 16.78 3.36 -3.16
C LEU A 57 17.61 4.63 -3.17
N ARG A 58 17.63 5.40 -2.07
CA ARG A 58 18.52 6.55 -1.92
C ARG A 58 19.99 6.14 -1.81
N GLU A 59 20.29 4.99 -1.19
CA GLU A 59 21.66 4.47 -1.08
C GLU A 59 22.16 3.89 -2.42
N LYS A 60 21.30 3.18 -3.16
CA LYS A 60 21.64 2.58 -4.46
C LYS A 60 21.73 3.59 -5.61
N GLU A 61 21.05 4.74 -5.52
CA GLU A 61 20.84 5.76 -6.58
C GLU A 61 20.11 5.27 -7.84
N LYS A 62 20.35 4.03 -8.27
CA LYS A 62 19.71 3.35 -9.40
C LYS A 62 19.49 1.89 -9.04
N ALA A 63 18.27 1.41 -9.22
CA ALA A 63 17.94 0.01 -9.02
C ALA A 63 17.05 -0.52 -10.14
N ASN A 64 17.23 -1.76 -10.54
CA ASN A 64 16.32 -2.41 -11.47
C ASN A 64 14.96 -2.64 -10.78
N PHE A 65 13.87 -2.30 -11.48
CA PHE A 65 12.51 -2.42 -10.97
C PHE A 65 12.18 -3.85 -10.53
N LEU A 66 12.43 -4.84 -11.38
CA LEU A 66 12.10 -6.24 -11.11
C LEU A 66 12.95 -6.82 -9.98
N ASP A 67 14.25 -6.51 -9.95
CA ASP A 67 15.14 -6.95 -8.88
C ASP A 67 14.80 -6.31 -7.52
N THR A 68 14.09 -5.17 -7.54
CA THR A 68 13.61 -4.50 -6.32
C THR A 68 12.26 -5.05 -5.85
N ILE A 69 11.32 -5.33 -6.76
CA ILE A 69 9.97 -5.75 -6.37
C ILE A 69 9.82 -7.25 -6.14
N ILE A 70 10.56 -8.09 -6.89
CA ILE A 70 10.38 -9.54 -6.83
C ILE A 70 11.16 -10.11 -5.64
N ASP A 71 10.41 -10.71 -4.71
CA ASP A 71 10.97 -11.60 -3.71
C ASP A 71 10.91 -13.05 -4.22
N LYS A 72 12.06 -13.73 -4.23
CA LYS A 72 12.19 -15.11 -4.76
C LYS A 72 11.48 -16.16 -3.93
N ASN A 73 11.27 -15.89 -2.65
CA ASN A 73 10.75 -16.85 -1.69
C ASN A 73 9.26 -16.61 -1.39
N SER A 74 8.76 -15.40 -1.66
CA SER A 74 7.40 -14.99 -1.32
C SER A 74 6.72 -14.16 -2.41
N PHE A 75 5.69 -14.75 -3.03
CA PHE A 75 4.79 -14.04 -3.93
C PHE A 75 4.05 -12.91 -3.21
N ALA A 76 3.59 -13.15 -1.98
CA ALA A 76 2.88 -12.15 -1.19
C ALA A 76 3.78 -10.93 -0.91
N GLN A 77 5.05 -11.17 -0.54
CA GLN A 77 6.02 -10.09 -0.33
C GLN A 77 6.25 -9.30 -1.62
N SER A 78 6.28 -9.98 -2.78
CA SER A 78 6.42 -9.29 -4.07
C SER A 78 5.25 -8.33 -4.35
N ILE A 79 4.04 -8.73 -4.00
CA ILE A 79 2.85 -7.87 -4.10
C ILE A 79 2.93 -6.70 -3.11
N GLU A 80 3.39 -6.94 -1.89
CA GLU A 80 3.62 -5.88 -0.90
C GLU A 80 4.69 -4.88 -1.35
N ASN A 81 5.79 -5.35 -1.95
CA ASN A 81 6.84 -4.49 -2.49
C ASN A 81 6.31 -3.57 -3.59
N VAL A 82 5.46 -4.09 -4.49
CA VAL A 82 4.76 -3.28 -5.50
C VAL A 82 3.85 -2.25 -4.83
N PHE A 83 3.14 -2.63 -3.77
CA PHE A 83 2.30 -1.72 -3.01
C PHE A 83 3.10 -0.60 -2.34
N TYR A 84 4.24 -0.91 -1.70
CA TYR A 84 5.11 0.10 -1.10
C TYR A 84 5.70 1.05 -2.15
N LEU A 85 6.19 0.50 -3.26
CA LEU A 85 6.72 1.29 -4.38
C LEU A 85 5.66 2.24 -4.94
N SER A 86 4.39 1.82 -4.97
CA SER A 86 3.30 2.66 -5.48
C SER A 86 3.12 3.96 -4.70
N PHE A 87 3.33 3.96 -3.38
CA PHE A 87 3.31 5.19 -2.59
C PHE A 87 4.44 6.13 -2.98
N LEU A 88 5.65 5.60 -3.16
CA LEU A 88 6.82 6.41 -3.49
C LEU A 88 6.73 7.00 -4.90
N LEU A 89 6.18 6.26 -5.86
CA LEU A 89 5.91 6.76 -7.22
C LEU A 89 4.80 7.82 -7.22
N LYS A 90 3.72 7.57 -6.48
CA LYS A 90 2.58 8.49 -6.37
C LYS A 90 3.01 9.83 -5.75
N ASP A 91 3.81 9.77 -4.70
CA ASP A 91 4.25 10.95 -3.97
C ASP A 91 5.48 11.61 -4.62
N GLY A 92 6.01 11.05 -5.72
CA GLY A 92 7.12 11.64 -6.48
C GLY A 92 8.49 11.50 -5.81
N HIS A 93 8.61 10.65 -4.78
CA HIS A 93 9.87 10.33 -4.13
C HIS A 93 10.79 9.47 -5.00
N ILE A 94 10.23 8.82 -6.03
CA ILE A 94 10.95 7.99 -6.99
C ILE A 94 10.41 8.27 -8.39
N ALA A 95 11.30 8.26 -9.37
CA ALA A 95 10.97 8.21 -10.78
C ALA A 95 11.28 6.82 -11.35
N MET A 96 10.43 6.37 -12.29
CA MET A 96 10.65 5.17 -13.07
C MET A 96 11.03 5.57 -14.49
N ILE A 97 12.17 5.07 -14.97
CA ILE A 97 12.74 5.40 -16.28
C ILE A 97 13.04 4.10 -17.00
N THR A 98 12.87 4.07 -18.32
CA THR A 98 13.32 2.94 -19.15
C THR A 98 14.74 3.21 -19.61
N ASP A 99 15.64 2.26 -19.38
CA ASP A 99 17.02 2.36 -19.85
C ASP A 99 17.14 2.05 -21.36
N GLU A 100 18.35 2.19 -21.91
CA GLU A 100 18.65 1.92 -23.33
C GLU A 100 18.40 0.46 -23.73
N GLN A 101 18.31 -0.44 -22.75
CA GLN A 101 18.11 -1.88 -22.92
C GLN A 101 16.63 -2.26 -22.78
N GLY A 102 15.74 -1.28 -22.55
CA GLY A 102 14.32 -1.50 -22.37
C GLY A 102 13.93 -1.95 -20.96
N GLN A 103 14.84 -1.92 -19.99
CA GLN A 103 14.58 -2.30 -18.61
C GLN A 103 14.09 -1.11 -17.79
N LEU A 104 13.14 -1.38 -16.90
CA LEU A 104 12.63 -0.39 -15.96
C LEU A 104 13.63 -0.20 -14.82
N THR A 105 14.07 1.04 -14.65
CA THR A 105 14.99 1.48 -13.59
C THR A 105 14.30 2.48 -12.67
N LEU A 106 14.51 2.30 -11.37
CA LEU A 106 14.03 3.16 -10.31
C LEU A 106 15.15 4.11 -9.89
N MET A 107 14.81 5.39 -9.76
CA MET A 107 15.73 6.44 -9.32
C MET A 107 15.07 7.32 -8.26
N PRO A 108 15.77 7.72 -7.19
CA PRO A 108 15.29 8.72 -6.25
C PRO A 108 14.92 10.02 -6.97
N SER A 109 13.81 10.62 -6.57
CA SER A 109 13.32 11.90 -7.09
C SER A 109 12.87 12.78 -5.93
N SER A 110 12.90 14.09 -6.17
CA SER A 110 12.25 15.04 -5.28
C SER A 110 10.77 15.16 -5.67
N PRO A 111 9.86 15.19 -4.69
CA PRO A 111 8.46 15.46 -4.95
C PRO A 111 8.30 16.86 -5.59
N PRO A 112 7.32 17.05 -6.48
CA PRO A 112 7.05 18.35 -7.08
C PRO A 112 6.57 19.35 -6.01
N ASP A 113 6.90 20.64 -6.21
CA ASP A 113 6.46 21.71 -5.31
C ASP A 113 4.93 21.82 -5.25
N GLU A 114 4.42 22.23 -4.08
CA GLU A 114 2.99 22.41 -3.83
C GLU A 114 2.36 23.34 -4.88
N GLY A 115 1.46 22.80 -5.72
CA GLY A 115 0.75 23.54 -6.76
C GLY A 115 1.09 23.13 -8.20
N ILE A 116 2.12 22.32 -8.42
CA ILE A 116 2.38 21.70 -9.73
C ILE A 116 1.47 20.48 -9.86
N THR A 117 0.47 20.57 -10.74
CA THR A 117 -0.33 19.40 -11.11
C THR A 117 0.50 18.51 -12.05
N THR A 118 1.03 17.41 -11.51
CA THR A 118 1.63 16.38 -12.36
C THR A 118 0.52 15.60 -13.04
N ASN A 119 0.67 15.33 -14.34
CA ASN A 119 -0.22 14.40 -15.04
C ASN A 119 -0.08 13.03 -14.35
N VAL A 120 -1.21 12.47 -13.93
CA VAL A 120 -1.22 11.15 -13.29
C VAL A 120 -0.94 10.10 -14.36
N ASN A 121 0.31 9.64 -14.41
CA ASN A 121 0.71 8.54 -15.26
C ASN A 121 0.37 7.22 -14.57
N TYR A 122 -0.52 6.43 -15.17
CA TYR A 122 -0.88 5.11 -14.66
C TYR A 122 -0.03 4.05 -15.37
N SER A 123 0.77 3.31 -14.59
CA SER A 123 1.47 2.12 -15.07
C SER A 123 0.64 0.87 -14.76
N LEU A 124 0.27 0.12 -15.81
CA LEU A 124 -0.42 -1.15 -15.64
C LEU A 124 0.60 -2.29 -15.66
N PHE A 125 0.64 -3.07 -14.58
CA PHE A 125 1.55 -4.20 -14.44
C PHE A 125 0.75 -5.46 -14.07
N LYS A 126 0.91 -6.53 -14.85
CA LYS A 126 0.29 -7.83 -14.56
C LYS A 126 1.32 -8.73 -13.89
N LEU A 127 1.04 -9.14 -12.66
CA LEU A 127 1.81 -10.12 -11.92
C LEU A 127 0.87 -11.17 -11.34
N ASP A 128 0.78 -12.32 -12.03
CA ASP A 128 0.15 -13.51 -11.47
C ASP A 128 1.21 -14.46 -10.91
N TYR A 129 0.77 -15.52 -10.23
CA TYR A 129 1.68 -16.46 -9.59
C TYR A 129 2.63 -17.16 -10.58
N GLU A 130 2.15 -17.47 -11.79
CA GLU A 130 2.97 -18.12 -12.83
C GLU A 130 4.05 -17.17 -13.35
N ILE A 131 3.68 -15.90 -13.61
CA ILE A 131 4.65 -14.85 -13.99
C ILE A 131 5.67 -14.66 -12.87
N TRP A 132 5.23 -14.53 -11.62
CA TRP A 132 6.12 -14.39 -10.48
C TRP A 132 7.10 -15.56 -10.37
N LYS A 133 6.61 -16.81 -10.49
CA LYS A 133 7.45 -18.00 -10.39
C LYS A 133 8.54 -18.05 -11.46
N ASN A 134 8.20 -17.63 -12.68
CA ASN A 134 9.19 -17.50 -13.76
C ASN A 134 10.20 -16.39 -13.47
N LEU A 135 9.74 -15.23 -13.00
CA LEU A 135 10.61 -14.10 -12.66
C LEU A 135 11.54 -14.42 -11.49
N ALA A 136 11.05 -15.11 -10.45
CA ALA A 136 11.83 -15.53 -9.29
C ALA A 136 13.04 -16.41 -9.68
N GLY A 137 12.95 -17.16 -10.77
CA GLY A 137 14.06 -17.96 -11.29
C GLY A 137 15.12 -17.18 -12.10
N ILE A 138 14.81 -15.94 -12.52
CA ILE A 138 15.64 -15.15 -13.45
C ILE A 138 16.25 -13.93 -12.74
N VAL A 139 15.46 -13.29 -11.88
CA VAL A 139 15.83 -12.09 -11.12
C VAL A 139 17.07 -12.35 -10.26
N SER A 140 17.97 -11.37 -10.14
CA SER A 140 19.13 -11.49 -9.23
C SER A 140 18.68 -11.33 -7.77
N GLN A 141 17.62 -10.55 -7.56
CA GLN A 141 17.08 -10.08 -6.28
C GLN A 141 18.15 -9.33 -5.50
N ASP A 142 18.16 -8.01 -5.69
CA ASP A 142 19.09 -7.09 -5.03
C ASP A 142 18.54 -6.53 -3.73
N PHE A 143 17.24 -6.71 -3.49
CA PHE A 143 16.52 -6.17 -2.35
C PHE A 143 15.76 -7.27 -1.61
N ASN A 144 15.83 -7.26 -0.29
CA ASN A 144 14.98 -8.07 0.57
C ASN A 144 14.49 -7.21 1.74
N MET A 145 13.17 -7.12 1.89
CA MET A 145 12.52 -6.24 2.84
C MET A 145 12.88 -6.57 4.29
N GLU A 146 12.92 -7.87 4.62
CA GLU A 146 13.21 -8.33 5.98
C GLU A 146 14.65 -8.01 6.37
N GLN A 147 15.61 -8.31 5.48
CA GLN A 147 17.02 -8.03 5.69
C GLN A 147 17.29 -6.54 5.88
N GLU A 148 16.73 -5.70 5.00
CA GLU A 148 16.94 -4.26 5.10
C GLU A 148 16.34 -3.68 6.39
N MET A 149 15.19 -4.19 6.85
CA MET A 149 14.62 -3.81 8.15
C MET A 149 15.52 -4.21 9.32
N GLU A 150 16.11 -5.40 9.28
CA GLU A 150 17.06 -5.85 10.32
C GLU A 150 18.32 -4.99 10.33
N ASP A 151 18.88 -4.68 9.16
CA ASP A 151 20.07 -3.83 9.02
C ASP A 151 19.83 -2.43 9.59
N GLN A 152 18.66 -1.83 9.32
CA GLN A 152 18.31 -0.54 9.91
C GLN A 152 18.14 -0.60 11.43
N ARG A 153 17.57 -1.69 11.97
CA ARG A 153 17.49 -1.90 13.43
C ARG A 153 18.87 -2.02 14.07
N LEU A 154 19.80 -2.73 13.45
CA LEU A 154 21.19 -2.87 13.93
C LEU A 154 21.95 -1.53 13.87
N LYS A 155 21.79 -0.76 12.78
CA LYS A 155 22.34 0.60 12.65
C LYS A 155 21.81 1.52 13.76
N PHE A 156 20.52 1.45 14.10
CA PHE A 156 19.92 2.25 15.17
C PHE A 156 20.47 1.88 16.57
N ASN A 157 20.56 0.59 16.87
CA ASN A 157 21.02 0.09 18.18
C ASN A 157 22.51 0.37 18.46
N SER A 158 23.35 0.35 17.41
CA SER A 158 24.77 0.69 17.53
C SER A 158 24.98 2.18 17.81
N GLN A 159 24.22 3.07 17.17
CA GLN A 159 24.28 4.52 17.42
C GLN A 159 23.83 4.91 18.84
N THR A 160 22.78 4.27 19.37
CA THR A 160 22.31 4.50 20.75
C THR A 160 23.30 4.02 21.81
N SER A 161 24.04 2.94 21.53
CA SER A 161 25.08 2.41 22.42
C SER A 161 26.32 3.31 22.47
N VAL A 162 26.70 3.94 21.36
CA VAL A 162 27.81 4.92 21.30
C VAL A 162 27.43 6.22 22.02
N ALA A 163 26.18 6.68 21.92
CA ALA A 163 25.68 7.87 22.62
C ALA A 163 25.69 7.73 24.15
N LYS A 164 25.52 6.50 24.67
CA LYS A 164 25.60 6.21 26.12
C LYS A 164 27.02 6.12 26.68
N ARG A 165 28.04 5.83 25.85
CA ARG A 165 29.46 5.74 26.28
C ARG A 165 30.18 7.09 26.30
N LYS A 166 29.60 8.15 25.72
CA LYS A 166 30.15 9.52 25.71
C LYS A 166 29.55 10.43 26.79
N ARG A 167 28.84 9.87 27.77
CA ARG A 167 28.32 10.58 28.94
C ARG A 167 28.98 10.08 30.21
#